data_AF-A0A821A5Q9-F1
#
_entry.id   AF-A0A821A5Q9-F1
#
_cell.length_a   1.000
_cell.length_b   1.000
_cell.length_c   1.000
_cell.angle_alpha   90.00
_cell.angle_beta   90.00
_cell.angle_gamma   90.00
#
_symmetry.space_group_name_H-M   'P 1'
#
loop_
_entity.id
_entity.type
_entity.pdbx_description
1 polymer ?
#
loop_
_entity_poly.entity_id
_entity_poly.type
_entity_poly.pdbx_seq_one_letter_code
_entity_poly.pdbx_strand_id
1 'polypeptide(L)'
;MDTYKRAEIIASHRVATAKFFHLLITSILNTMISGGVLGPIKAYFGTAESQGRGSLHLHPLIWLDHDMKPADMKEKIQDVNFRDKLKAY
;
A
#
# COMPACT_ATOMS: atom_id res chain seq x y z
N MET A 1 -17.40 11.01 10.77
CA MET A 1 -16.84 11.95 9.77
C MET A 1 -17.08 11.38 8.38
N ASP A 2 -17.87 12.09 7.57
CA ASP A 2 -18.23 11.66 6.22
C ASP A 2 -17.04 11.79 5.23
N THR A 3 -17.24 11.30 4.01
CA THR A 3 -16.24 11.36 2.92
C THR A 3 -15.97 12.79 2.45
N TYR A 4 -16.99 13.64 2.43
CA TYR A 4 -16.88 15.02 1.98
C TYR A 4 -16.00 15.85 2.92
N LYS A 5 -16.20 15.71 4.24
CA LYS A 5 -15.40 16.38 5.27
C LYS A 5 -13.93 15.98 5.24
N ARG A 6 -13.64 14.70 4.91
CA ARG A 6 -12.26 14.23 4.66
C ARG A 6 -11.63 14.95 3.48
N ALA A 7 -12.35 15.04 2.36
CA ALA A 7 -11.87 15.72 1.16
C ALA A 7 -11.63 17.21 1.41
N GLU A 8 -12.52 17.88 2.16
CA GLU A 8 -12.37 19.28 2.54
C GLU A 8 -11.10 19.52 3.38
N ILE A 9 -10.82 18.65 4.37
CA ILE A 9 -9.61 18.75 5.20
C ILE A 9 -8.35 18.58 4.37
N ILE A 10 -8.34 17.59 3.47
CA ILE A 10 -7.23 17.34 2.54
C ILE A 10 -6.98 18.57 1.65
N ALA A 11 -8.04 19.12 1.05
CA ALA A 11 -7.95 20.27 0.17
C ALA A 11 -7.47 21.54 0.90
N SER A 12 -7.84 21.69 2.17
CA SER A 12 -7.47 22.84 3.01
C SER A 12 -6.03 22.75 3.56
N HIS A 13 -5.47 21.55 3.71
CA HIS A 13 -4.15 21.31 4.32
C HIS A 13 -3.18 20.58 3.39
N ARG A 14 -3.07 21.03 2.13
CA ARG A 14 -2.37 20.33 1.03
C ARG A 14 -0.95 19.86 1.39
N VAL A 15 -0.15 20.71 2.03
CA VAL A 15 1.24 20.37 2.41
C VAL A 15 1.27 19.29 3.49
N ALA A 16 0.43 19.40 4.51
CA ALA A 16 0.34 18.40 5.57
C ALA A 16 -0.14 17.06 5.00
N THR A 17 -1.13 17.08 4.09
CA THR A 17 -1.58 15.88 3.40
C THR A 17 -0.47 15.25 2.56
N ALA A 18 0.31 16.02 1.80
CA ALA A 18 1.41 15.50 1.00
C ALA A 18 2.50 14.85 1.89
N LYS A 19 2.85 15.49 3.01
CA LYS A 19 3.80 14.93 3.99
C LYS A 19 3.28 13.64 4.62
N PHE A 20 2.02 13.62 5.02
CA PHE A 20 1.38 12.42 5.57
C PHE A 20 1.33 11.29 4.54
N PHE A 21 0.98 11.60 3.28
CA PHE A 21 1.00 10.63 2.18
C PHE A 21 2.40 10.04 1.99
N HIS A 22 3.44 10.87 1.95
CA HIS A 22 4.82 10.39 1.83
C HIS A 22 5.23 9.48 2.99
N LEU A 23 4.92 9.88 4.23
CA LEU A 23 5.18 9.07 5.42
C LEU A 23 4.47 7.72 5.33
N LEU A 24 3.16 7.73 5.05
CA LEU A 24 2.35 6.52 4.97
C LEU A 24 2.87 5.56 3.90
N ILE A 25 3.14 6.05 2.69
CA ILE A 25 3.65 5.23 1.60
C ILE A 25 5.03 4.67 1.92
N THR A 26 5.94 5.49 2.45
CA THR A 26 7.30 5.05 2.80
C THR A 26 7.25 4.00 3.92
N SER A 27 6.38 4.17 4.91
CA SER A 27 6.15 3.16 5.94
C SER A 27 5.65 1.85 5.32
N ILE A 28 4.62 1.87 4.47
CA ILE A 28 4.12 0.65 3.80
C ILE A 28 5.24 -0.04 3.00
N LEU A 29 6.01 0.71 2.21
CA LEU A 29 7.09 0.15 1.39
C LEU A 29 8.22 -0.46 2.23
N ASN A 30 8.58 0.17 3.34
CA ASN A 30 9.71 -0.28 4.16
C ASN A 30 9.31 -1.37 5.17
N THR A 31 8.12 -1.31 5.75
CA THR A 31 7.72 -2.25 6.81
C THR A 31 6.92 -3.43 6.28
N MET A 32 6.00 -3.20 5.34
CA MET A 32 5.13 -4.26 4.83
C MET A 32 5.77 -4.93 3.61
N ILE A 33 6.08 -4.15 2.58
CA ILE A 33 6.56 -4.68 1.30
C ILE A 33 7.97 -5.24 1.44
N SER A 34 8.92 -4.41 1.87
CA SER A 34 10.30 -4.87 2.15
C SER A 34 10.37 -5.79 3.37
N GLY A 35 9.40 -5.73 4.29
CA GLY A 35 9.29 -6.64 5.43
C GLY A 35 8.70 -8.02 5.09
N GLY A 36 8.29 -8.25 3.84
CA GLY A 36 7.96 -9.57 3.34
C GLY A 36 6.49 -9.96 3.44
N VAL A 37 5.56 -9.02 3.58
CA VAL A 37 4.11 -9.32 3.59
C VAL A 37 3.67 -10.05 2.31
N LEU A 38 4.36 -9.80 1.18
CA LEU A 38 4.13 -10.47 -0.09
C LEU A 38 5.10 -11.65 -0.33
N GLY A 39 5.99 -11.95 0.63
CA GLY A 39 7.17 -12.78 0.43
C GLY A 39 8.40 -11.98 -0.01
N PRO A 40 9.53 -12.65 -0.31
CA PRO A 40 10.75 -12.01 -0.80
C PRO A 40 10.51 -11.23 -2.10
N ILE A 41 11.09 -10.03 -2.21
CA ILE A 41 11.01 -9.17 -3.39
C ILE A 41 12.41 -8.85 -3.93
N LYS A 42 12.53 -8.64 -5.24
CA LYS A 42 13.77 -8.19 -5.89
C LYS A 42 13.91 -6.67 -5.91
N ALA A 43 12.80 -5.99 -6.17
CA ALA A 43 12.76 -4.54 -6.32
C ALA A 43 11.32 -4.01 -6.27
N TYR A 44 11.18 -2.72 -6.06
CA TYR A 44 9.96 -1.98 -6.34
C TYR A 44 10.29 -0.63 -6.98
N PHE A 45 9.34 -0.11 -7.76
CA PHE A 45 9.37 1.22 -8.36
C PHE A 45 7.97 1.82 -8.26
N GLY A 46 7.83 3.14 -8.19
CA GLY A 46 6.51 3.75 -8.29
C GLY A 46 6.52 5.26 -8.45
N THR A 47 5.46 5.78 -9.06
CA THR A 47 5.25 7.22 -9.28
C THR A 47 4.12 7.73 -8.41
N ALA A 48 4.33 8.87 -7.75
CA ALA A 48 3.30 9.56 -7.00
C ALA A 48 2.63 10.62 -7.90
N GLU A 49 1.31 10.58 -8.00
CA GLU A 49 0.56 11.39 -8.96
C GLU A 49 -0.64 12.08 -8.30
N SER A 50 -0.99 13.27 -8.80
CA SER A 50 -2.22 13.98 -8.43
C SER A 50 -3.37 13.46 -9.26
N GLN A 51 -4.41 12.91 -8.62
CA GLN A 51 -5.56 12.33 -9.32
C GLN A 51 -6.55 13.37 -9.92
N GLY A 52 -6.21 14.67 -9.89
CA GLY A 52 -7.11 15.75 -10.33
C GLY A 52 -8.33 15.98 -9.42
N ARG A 53 -8.41 15.26 -8.29
CA ARG A 53 -9.51 15.34 -7.29
C ARG A 53 -9.01 15.76 -5.90
N GLY A 54 -7.88 16.45 -5.84
CA GLY A 54 -7.34 17.01 -4.61
C GLY A 54 -6.56 16.06 -3.71
N SER A 55 -6.25 14.83 -4.15
CA SER A 55 -5.37 13.93 -3.40
C SER A 55 -4.23 13.36 -4.26
N LEU A 56 -3.23 12.81 -3.58
CA LEU A 56 -2.15 12.03 -4.17
C LEU A 56 -2.51 10.54 -4.16
N HIS A 57 -1.91 9.79 -5.07
CA HIS A 57 -1.91 8.33 -5.10
C HIS A 57 -0.58 7.82 -5.67
N LEU A 58 -0.27 6.54 -5.42
CA LEU A 58 0.95 5.90 -5.90
C LEU A 58 0.57 4.82 -6.91
N HIS A 59 1.31 4.76 -8.02
CA HIS A 59 1.33 3.62 -8.94
C HIS A 59 2.59 2.78 -8.70
N PRO A 60 2.56 1.75 -7.83
CA PRO A 60 3.70 0.89 -7.60
C PRO A 60 3.77 -0.28 -8.58
N LEU A 61 5.00 -0.68 -8.90
CA LEU A 61 5.37 -1.92 -9.56
C LEU A 61 6.36 -2.66 -8.65
N ILE A 62 6.06 -3.91 -8.32
CA ILE A 62 6.83 -4.73 -7.38
C ILE A 62 7.24 -6.02 -8.09
N TRP A 63 8.54 -6.33 -8.08
CA TRP A 63 9.08 -7.58 -8.61
C TRP A 63 9.27 -8.57 -7.47
N LEU A 64 8.49 -9.64 -7.50
CA LEU A 64 8.56 -10.73 -6.51
C LEU A 64 9.75 -11.63 -6.82
N ASP A 65 10.38 -12.18 -5.79
CA ASP A 65 11.43 -13.20 -5.90
C ASP A 65 10.87 -14.62 -5.71
N HIS A 66 9.68 -14.84 -6.26
CA HIS A 66 9.01 -16.13 -6.32
C HIS A 66 7.94 -16.08 -7.42
N ASP A 67 7.36 -17.24 -7.73
CA ASP A 67 6.40 -17.43 -8.82
C ASP A 67 4.93 -17.44 -8.39
N MET A 68 4.64 -17.24 -7.09
CA MET A 68 3.28 -17.16 -6.55
C MET A 68 2.44 -16.10 -7.29
N LYS A 69 1.35 -16.56 -7.90
CA LYS A 69 0.40 -15.77 -8.70
C LYS A 69 -0.76 -15.30 -7.83
N PRO A 70 -1.55 -14.32 -8.31
CA PRO A 70 -2.76 -13.89 -7.60
C PRO A 70 -3.76 -15.02 -7.30
N ALA A 71 -3.85 -16.03 -8.18
CA ALA A 71 -4.70 -17.20 -7.97
C ALA A 71 -4.22 -18.05 -6.77
N ASP A 72 -2.91 -18.29 -6.68
CA ASP A 72 -2.30 -19.06 -5.58
C ASP A 72 -2.50 -18.35 -4.23
N MET A 73 -2.39 -17.02 -4.20
CA MET A 73 -2.67 -16.23 -3.00
C MET A 73 -4.14 -16.37 -2.56
N LYS A 74 -5.07 -16.35 -3.52
CA LYS A 74 -6.51 -16.50 -3.24
C LYS A 74 -6.83 -17.86 -2.63
N GLU A 75 -6.15 -18.90 -3.07
CA GLU A 75 -6.23 -20.25 -2.49
C GLU A 75 -5.58 -20.30 -1.10
N LYS A 76 -4.36 -19.80 -0.95
CA LYS A 76 -3.64 -19.78 0.35
C LYS A 76 -4.40 -19.03 1.45
N ILE A 77 -5.12 -17.97 1.12
CA ILE A 77 -5.94 -17.22 2.11
C ILE A 77 -7.08 -18.07 2.71
N GLN A 78 -7.48 -19.17 2.05
CA GLN A 78 -8.43 -20.11 2.63
C GLN A 78 -7.82 -20.93 3.78
N ASP A 79 -6.50 -21.10 3.80
CA ASP A 79 -5.80 -21.72 4.92
C ASP A 79 -5.79 -20.78 6.14
N VAL A 80 -6.33 -21.27 7.25
CA VAL A 80 -6.49 -20.48 8.48
C VAL A 80 -5.14 -20.08 9.07
N ASN A 81 -4.15 -20.98 9.07
CA ASN A 81 -2.83 -20.72 9.63
C ASN A 81 -2.09 -19.65 8.82
N PHE A 82 -2.16 -19.74 7.49
CA PHE A 82 -1.59 -18.73 6.60
C PHE A 82 -2.25 -17.36 6.84
N ARG A 83 -3.59 -17.32 6.90
CA ARG A 83 -4.35 -16.09 7.12
C ARG A 83 -4.05 -15.46 8.47
N ASP A 84 -3.91 -16.24 9.52
CA ASP A 84 -3.66 -15.70 10.86
C ASP A 84 -2.22 -15.16 10.99
N LYS A 85 -1.25 -15.78 10.32
CA LYS A 85 0.09 -15.19 10.16
C LYS A 85 0.06 -13.87 9.39
N LEU A 86 -0.73 -13.78 8.32
CA LEU A 86 -0.87 -12.56 7.53
C LEU A 86 -1.51 -11.41 8.33
N LYS A 87 -2.47 -11.70 9.22
CA LYS A 87 -3.07 -10.70 10.13
C LYS A 87 -2.13 -10.21 11.22
N ALA A 88 -1.11 -11.00 11.55
CA ALA A 88 -0.15 -10.68 12.62
C ALA A 88 0.99 -9.76 12.14
N TYR A 89 1.16 -9.62 10.81
CA TYR A 89 2.01 -8.61 10.17
C TYR A 89 1.39 -7.22 10.33
#